data_AF-A0A842R3P6-F1
#
_entry.id   AF-A0A842R3P6-F1
#
_cell.length_a   1.000
_cell.length_b   1.000
_cell.length_c   1.000
_cell.angle_alpha   90.00
_cell.angle_beta   90.00
_cell.angle_gamma   90.00
#
_symmetry.space_group_name_H-M   'P 1'
#
loop_
_entity.id
_entity.type
_entity.pdbx_description
1 polymer ?
#
loop_
_entity_poly.entity_id
_entity_poly.type
_entity_poly.pdbx_seq_one_letter_code
_entity_poly.pdbx_strand_id
1 'polypeptide(L)'
;MAVTNDAAGSTSSGNTLQRGKLVASMDKFDYLWALGVALGAGLLLTLTGVWQLAALAGFLSGMLVRRKGGIAWWTGFLGVLGSWLIIIMYFIATQPAIALMNLIIEYLIGSSGLWIIGLLLTVMIGALLGGTGSYLGYALILLVKKRPPST
;
A
#
# COMPACT_ATOMS: atom_id res chain seq x y z
N MET A 1 26.48 -50.42 -26.26
CA MET A 1 25.14 -49.83 -26.42
C MET A 1 24.96 -48.80 -25.31
N ALA A 2 25.09 -47.51 -25.63
CA ALA A 2 24.93 -46.41 -24.68
C ALA A 2 23.55 -45.78 -24.92
N VAL A 3 22.60 -46.05 -24.03
CA VAL A 3 21.25 -45.46 -24.06
C VAL A 3 21.23 -44.27 -23.10
N THR A 4 21.37 -43.09 -23.69
CA THR A 4 20.75 -41.79 -23.37
C THR A 4 20.26 -41.54 -21.92
N ASN A 5 21.01 -40.74 -21.15
CA ASN A 5 20.56 -40.12 -19.89
C ASN A 5 20.00 -38.68 -20.08
N ASP A 6 19.85 -38.19 -21.31
CA ASP A 6 19.57 -36.77 -21.57
C ASP A 6 18.09 -36.35 -21.40
N ALA A 7 17.15 -37.30 -21.28
CA ALA A 7 15.71 -37.01 -21.18
C ALA A 7 15.24 -36.57 -19.77
N ALA A 8 16.00 -36.90 -18.71
CA ALA A 8 15.63 -36.57 -17.33
C ALA A 8 15.97 -35.11 -16.94
N GLY A 9 16.93 -34.47 -17.63
CA GLY A 9 17.36 -33.10 -17.34
C GLY A 9 16.43 -32.02 -17.90
N SER A 10 15.83 -32.25 -19.08
CA SER A 10 15.00 -31.24 -19.78
C SER A 10 13.62 -31.07 -19.13
N THR A 11 13.04 -32.13 -18.58
CA THR A 11 11.72 -32.12 -17.90
C THR A 11 11.78 -31.46 -16.52
N SER A 12 12.87 -31.62 -15.77
CA SER A 12 13.09 -30.96 -14.47
C SER A 12 13.29 -29.44 -14.61
N SER A 13 14.07 -29.02 -15.60
CA SER A 13 14.31 -27.60 -15.91
C SER A 13 13.04 -26.89 -16.42
N GLY A 14 12.23 -27.56 -17.24
CA GLY A 14 10.93 -27.03 -17.70
C GLY A 14 9.92 -26.83 -16.57
N ASN A 15 9.80 -27.80 -15.65
CA ASN A 15 8.87 -27.73 -14.52
C ASN A 15 9.25 -26.66 -13.49
N THR A 16 10.53 -26.44 -13.24
CA THR A 16 11.01 -25.39 -12.33
C THR A 16 10.77 -23.99 -12.89
N LEU A 17 11.01 -23.78 -14.19
CA LEU A 17 10.70 -22.52 -14.87
C LEU A 17 9.19 -22.21 -14.91
N GLN A 18 8.34 -23.21 -15.19
CA GLN A 18 6.89 -23.02 -15.16
C GLN A 18 6.36 -22.71 -13.76
N ARG A 19 6.84 -23.42 -12.72
CA ARG A 19 6.50 -23.12 -11.32
C ARG A 19 6.92 -21.71 -10.91
N GLY A 20 8.11 -21.26 -11.33
CA GLY A 20 8.59 -19.90 -11.07
C GLY A 20 7.67 -18.83 -11.67
N LYS A 21 7.23 -19.02 -12.92
CA LYS A 21 6.28 -18.10 -13.58
C LYS A 21 4.91 -18.08 -12.90
N LEU A 22 4.38 -19.25 -12.51
CA LEU A 22 3.10 -19.34 -11.81
C LEU A 22 3.14 -18.62 -10.46
N VAL A 23 4.18 -18.87 -9.66
CA VAL A 23 4.36 -18.21 -8.36
C VAL A 23 4.47 -16.69 -8.51
N ALA A 24 5.24 -16.21 -9.50
CA ALA A 24 5.36 -14.78 -9.76
C ALA A 24 4.04 -14.13 -10.20
N SER A 25 3.20 -14.86 -10.95
CA SER A 25 1.87 -14.38 -11.35
C SER A 25 0.93 -14.26 -10.16
N MET A 26 0.91 -15.25 -9.28
CA MET A 26 0.08 -15.24 -8.07
C MET A 26 0.48 -14.09 -7.14
N ASP A 27 1.79 -13.85 -6.99
CA ASP A 27 2.30 -12.76 -6.16
C ASP A 27 1.84 -11.38 -6.69
N LYS A 28 1.87 -11.16 -8.01
CA LYS A 28 1.39 -9.90 -8.60
C LYS A 28 -0.09 -9.64 -8.30
N PHE A 29 -0.91 -10.68 -8.39
CA PHE A 29 -2.34 -10.56 -8.11
C PHE A 29 -2.60 -10.21 -6.64
N ASP A 30 -1.89 -10.84 -5.71
CA ASP A 30 -1.98 -10.54 -4.27
C ASP A 30 -1.61 -9.06 -3.99
N TYR A 31 -0.58 -8.52 -4.65
CA TYR A 31 -0.17 -7.12 -4.45
C TYR A 31 -1.16 -6.12 -5.04
N LEU A 32 -1.72 -6.39 -6.22
CA LEU A 32 -2.74 -5.53 -6.83
C LEU A 32 -4.01 -5.52 -5.97
N TRP A 33 -4.38 -6.67 -5.42
CA TRP A 33 -5.50 -6.78 -4.51
C TRP A 33 -5.27 -5.99 -3.21
N ALA A 34 -4.10 -6.16 -2.58
CA ALA A 34 -3.72 -5.40 -1.39
C ALA A 34 -3.75 -3.88 -1.63
N LEU A 35 -3.19 -3.43 -2.76
CA LEU A 35 -3.21 -2.02 -3.16
C LEU A 35 -4.65 -1.50 -3.34
N GLY A 36 -5.51 -2.27 -4.00
CA GLY A 36 -6.93 -1.94 -4.16
C GLY A 36 -7.65 -1.78 -2.83
N VAL A 37 -7.35 -2.68 -1.87
CA VAL A 37 -7.90 -2.60 -0.51
C VAL A 37 -7.36 -1.38 0.25
N ALA A 38 -6.06 -1.08 0.18
CA ALA A 38 -5.50 0.12 0.80
C ALA A 38 -6.16 1.39 0.27
N LEU A 39 -6.36 1.47 -1.04
CA LEU A 39 -6.97 2.62 -1.69
C LEU A 39 -8.45 2.75 -1.31
N GLY A 40 -9.23 1.68 -1.41
CA GLY A 40 -10.65 1.68 -1.07
C GLY A 40 -10.92 1.93 0.41
N ALA A 41 -10.21 1.23 1.30
CA ALA A 41 -10.31 1.43 2.74
C ALA A 41 -9.80 2.83 3.14
N GLY A 42 -8.73 3.31 2.50
CA GLY A 42 -8.21 4.66 2.71
C GLY A 42 -9.25 5.73 2.40
N LEU A 43 -9.96 5.59 1.28
CA LEU A 43 -11.06 6.50 0.91
C LEU A 43 -12.21 6.45 1.94
N LEU A 44 -12.74 5.25 2.19
CA LEU A 44 -13.90 5.07 3.06
C LEU A 44 -13.64 5.51 4.50
N LEU A 45 -12.47 5.19 5.04
CA LEU A 45 -12.13 5.50 6.43
C LEU A 45 -11.70 6.95 6.61
N THR A 46 -11.01 7.56 5.64
CA THR A 46 -10.60 8.98 5.77
C THR A 46 -11.80 9.93 5.65
N LEU A 47 -12.87 9.52 4.97
CA LEU A 47 -14.15 10.26 4.91
C LEU A 47 -14.80 10.47 6.28
N THR A 48 -14.44 9.70 7.31
CA THR A 48 -14.97 9.90 8.67
C THR A 48 -14.32 11.09 9.40
N GLY A 49 -13.32 11.74 8.79
CA GLY A 49 -12.58 12.86 9.38
C GLY A 49 -11.49 12.47 10.37
N VAL A 50 -11.26 11.17 10.59
CA VAL A 50 -10.24 10.66 11.53
C VAL A 50 -9.02 10.19 10.74
N TRP A 51 -8.00 11.05 10.66
CA TRP A 51 -6.80 10.81 9.84
C TRP A 51 -5.97 9.59 10.28
N GLN A 52 -6.02 9.21 11.57
CA GLN A 52 -5.31 8.04 12.10
C GLN A 52 -5.80 6.72 11.49
N LEU A 53 -7.03 6.69 10.94
CA LEU A 53 -7.57 5.51 10.28
C LEU A 53 -6.80 5.16 8.99
N ALA A 54 -5.97 6.05 8.46
CA ALA A 54 -5.03 5.75 7.39
C ALA A 54 -4.09 4.59 7.75
N ALA A 55 -3.70 4.48 9.03
CA ALA A 55 -2.91 3.36 9.53
C ALA A 55 -3.69 2.04 9.47
N LEU A 56 -4.99 2.08 9.80
CA LEU A 56 -5.89 0.94 9.72
C LEU A 56 -6.13 0.49 8.28
N ALA A 57 -6.31 1.42 7.35
CA ALA A 57 -6.39 1.11 5.92
C ALA A 57 -5.12 0.42 5.43
N GLY A 58 -3.95 0.95 5.81
CA GLY A 58 -2.66 0.32 5.56
C GLY A 58 -2.60 -1.09 6.15
N PHE A 59 -2.96 -1.25 7.42
CA PHE A 59 -2.95 -2.52 8.13
C PHE A 59 -3.77 -3.61 7.44
N LEU A 60 -5.00 -3.29 7.01
CA LEU A 60 -5.86 -4.22 6.28
C LEU A 60 -5.24 -4.65 4.94
N SER A 61 -4.59 -3.74 4.22
CA SER A 61 -3.83 -4.08 3.01
C SER A 61 -2.65 -5.01 3.31
N GLY A 62 -1.91 -4.72 4.38
CA GLY A 62 -0.76 -5.51 4.82
C GLY A 62 -1.09 -6.97 5.11
N MET A 63 -2.30 -7.21 5.62
CA MET A 63 -2.82 -8.55 5.88
C MET A 63 -3.04 -9.38 4.59
N LEU A 64 -3.08 -8.76 3.42
CA LEU A 64 -3.28 -9.49 2.16
C LEU A 64 -1.95 -9.89 1.52
N VAL A 65 -0.83 -9.31 1.98
CA VAL A 65 0.50 -9.56 1.44
C VAL A 65 1.12 -10.81 2.08
N ARG A 66 1.59 -11.77 1.28
CA ARG A 66 1.99 -13.09 1.77
C ARG A 66 3.49 -13.36 1.90
N ARG A 67 4.35 -12.63 1.17
CA ARG A 67 5.76 -13.04 1.00
C ARG A 67 6.83 -11.98 1.24
N LYS A 68 6.55 -10.71 0.96
CA LYS A 68 7.59 -9.66 0.92
C LYS A 68 7.17 -8.46 1.74
N GLY A 69 7.76 -8.32 2.94
CA GLY A 69 7.46 -7.22 3.85
C GLY A 69 7.76 -5.83 3.26
N GLY A 70 8.82 -5.71 2.46
CA GLY A 70 9.09 -4.45 1.74
C GLY A 70 7.98 -4.07 0.75
N ILE A 71 7.38 -5.07 0.08
CA ILE A 71 6.24 -4.82 -0.82
C ILE A 71 4.97 -4.50 -0.01
N ALA A 72 4.78 -5.13 1.14
CA ALA A 72 3.68 -4.78 2.05
C ALA A 72 3.73 -3.30 2.42
N TRP A 73 4.91 -2.78 2.80
CA TRP A 73 5.06 -1.36 3.09
C TRP A 73 4.70 -0.47 1.88
N TRP A 74 5.21 -0.79 0.69
CA TRP A 74 4.93 -0.01 -0.52
C TRP A 74 3.45 -0.05 -0.95
N THR A 75 2.78 -1.19 -0.84
CA THR A 75 1.35 -1.30 -1.16
C THR A 75 0.48 -0.43 -0.24
N GLY A 76 0.80 -0.41 1.07
CA GLY A 76 0.13 0.47 2.03
C GLY A 76 0.45 1.94 1.79
N PHE A 77 1.72 2.26 1.54
CA PHE A 77 2.17 3.63 1.26
C PHE A 77 1.48 4.19 0.01
N LEU A 78 1.56 3.48 -1.12
CA LEU A 78 1.00 3.93 -2.40
C LEU A 78 -0.54 3.94 -2.38
N GLY A 79 -1.17 2.97 -1.73
CA GLY A 79 -2.63 2.92 -1.62
C GLY A 79 -3.18 4.08 -0.80
N VAL A 80 -2.58 4.36 0.36
CA VAL A 80 -3.00 5.49 1.20
C VAL A 80 -2.65 6.83 0.54
N LEU A 81 -1.46 6.96 -0.04
CA LEU A 81 -1.06 8.13 -0.84
C LEU A 81 -2.10 8.43 -1.93
N GLY A 82 -2.45 7.42 -2.73
CA GLY A 82 -3.44 7.54 -3.79
C GLY A 82 -4.82 7.95 -3.26
N SER A 83 -5.27 7.32 -2.17
CA SER A 83 -6.57 7.67 -1.56
C SER A 83 -6.63 9.12 -1.08
N TRP A 84 -5.55 9.62 -0.45
CA TRP A 84 -5.49 10.99 0.03
C TRP A 84 -5.40 12.00 -1.10
N LEU A 85 -4.65 11.71 -2.16
CA LEU A 85 -4.60 12.56 -3.35
C LEU A 85 -5.98 12.69 -4.00
N ILE A 86 -6.75 11.59 -4.09
CA ILE A 86 -8.12 11.60 -4.62
C ILE A 86 -9.03 12.47 -3.74
N ILE A 87 -8.98 12.28 -2.41
CA ILE A 87 -9.77 13.08 -1.46
C ILE A 87 -9.43 14.57 -1.56
N ILE A 88 -8.14 14.89 -1.66
CA ILE A 88 -7.68 16.27 -1.79
C ILE A 88 -8.16 16.87 -3.10
N MET A 89 -8.02 16.18 -4.24
CA MET A 89 -8.56 16.66 -5.52
C MET A 89 -10.07 16.91 -5.43
N TYR A 90 -10.81 16.02 -4.76
CA TYR A 90 -12.23 16.20 -4.51
C TYR A 90 -12.52 17.46 -3.67
N PHE A 91 -11.80 17.69 -2.57
CA PHE A 91 -11.97 18.89 -1.75
C PHE A 91 -11.57 20.16 -2.50
N ILE A 92 -10.51 20.11 -3.30
CA ILE A 92 -10.07 21.23 -4.13
C ILE A 92 -11.15 21.61 -5.15
N ALA A 93 -11.83 20.63 -5.74
CA ALA A 93 -12.87 20.85 -6.73
C ALA A 93 -14.22 21.30 -6.13
N THR A 94 -14.52 20.88 -4.90
CA THR A 94 -15.86 21.04 -4.30
C THR A 94 -15.95 22.11 -3.23
N GLN A 95 -14.85 22.50 -2.59
CA GLN A 95 -14.88 23.44 -1.48
C GLN A 95 -14.10 24.73 -1.78
N PRO A 96 -14.67 25.93 -1.50
CA PRO A 96 -13.93 27.19 -1.53
C PRO A 96 -12.91 27.31 -0.37
N ALA A 97 -12.72 26.26 0.44
CA ALA A 97 -11.82 26.25 1.60
C ALA A 97 -10.37 26.60 1.26
N ILE A 98 -9.93 26.37 0.02
CA ILE A 98 -8.60 26.80 -0.45
C ILE A 98 -8.47 28.33 -0.42
N ALA A 99 -9.54 29.06 -0.75
CA ALA A 99 -9.51 30.52 -0.70
C ALA A 99 -9.32 31.02 0.74
N LEU A 100 -9.95 30.36 1.72
CA LEU A 100 -9.76 30.67 3.15
C LEU A 100 -8.36 30.27 3.66
N MET A 101 -7.83 29.11 3.27
CA MET A 101 -6.47 28.70 3.64
C MET A 101 -5.40 29.62 3.04
N ASN A 102 -5.56 30.02 1.78
CA ASN A 102 -4.66 30.98 1.15
C ASN A 102 -4.65 32.30 1.90
N LEU A 103 -5.82 32.79 2.30
CA LEU A 103 -5.96 34.06 3.02
C LEU A 103 -5.29 33.99 4.40
N ILE A 104 -5.43 32.89 5.14
CA ILE A 104 -4.77 32.68 6.43
C ILE A 104 -3.25 32.57 6.27
N ILE A 105 -2.77 31.81 5.28
CA ILE A 105 -1.33 31.58 5.06
C ILE A 105 -0.63 32.84 4.53
N GLU A 106 -1.28 33.60 3.67
CA GLU A 106 -0.82 34.90 3.20
C GLU A 106 -0.71 35.89 4.36
N TYR A 107 -1.69 35.91 5.28
CA TYR A 107 -1.64 36.78 6.45
C TYR A 107 -0.56 36.39 7.46
N LEU A 108 -0.27 35.10 7.60
CA LEU A 108 0.65 34.59 8.63
C LEU A 108 2.11 34.53 8.17
N ILE A 109 2.36 34.27 6.88
CA ILE A 109 3.71 34.00 6.35
C ILE A 109 4.09 34.99 5.22
N GLY A 110 3.14 35.80 4.73
CA GLY A 110 3.40 36.82 3.71
C GLY A 110 3.67 36.26 2.30
N SER A 111 3.39 34.98 2.06
CA SER A 111 3.60 34.33 0.77
C SER A 111 2.41 33.46 0.37
N SER A 112 1.75 33.86 -0.72
CA SER A 112 0.72 33.10 -1.41
C SER A 112 1.37 31.94 -2.18
N GLY A 113 1.49 30.78 -1.54
CA GLY A 113 1.99 29.56 -2.19
C GLY A 113 2.49 28.45 -1.26
N LEU A 114 2.77 28.76 -0.01
CA LEU A 114 3.30 27.78 0.96
C LEU A 114 2.28 26.73 1.42
N TRP A 115 0.98 26.93 1.12
CA TRP A 115 -0.08 25.95 1.39
C TRP A 115 0.18 24.60 0.72
N ILE A 116 0.85 24.60 -0.44
CA ILE A 116 1.23 23.39 -1.18
C ILE A 116 2.21 22.54 -0.36
N ILE A 117 3.14 23.17 0.37
CA ILE A 117 4.12 22.45 1.19
C ILE A 117 3.42 21.77 2.38
N GLY A 118 2.51 22.47 3.05
CA GLY A 118 1.71 21.90 4.14
C GLY A 118 0.86 20.72 3.69
N LEU A 119 0.25 20.82 2.50
CA LEU A 119 -0.51 19.75 1.88
C LEU A 119 0.39 18.55 1.55
N LEU A 120 1.55 18.78 0.93
CA LEU A 120 2.51 17.74 0.59
C LEU A 120 2.99 16.99 1.84
N LEU A 121 3.35 17.70 2.92
CA LEU A 121 3.77 17.09 4.18
C LEU A 121 2.64 16.28 4.81
N THR A 122 1.43 16.79 4.79
CA THR A 122 0.24 16.11 5.32
C THR A 122 0.01 14.79 4.60
N VAL A 123 0.00 14.81 3.27
CA VAL A 123 -0.11 13.62 2.42
C VAL A 123 1.03 12.64 2.68
N MET A 124 2.25 13.13 2.85
CA MET A 124 3.42 12.28 3.11
C MET A 124 3.31 11.58 4.46
N ILE A 125 2.86 12.29 5.51
CA ILE A 125 2.62 11.71 6.84
C ILE A 125 1.54 10.63 6.75
N GLY A 126 0.43 10.90 6.07
CA GLY A 126 -0.63 9.90 5.84
C GLY A 126 -0.11 8.66 5.12
N ALA A 127 0.66 8.83 4.05
CA ALA A 127 1.26 7.74 3.29
C ALA A 127 2.26 6.92 4.12
N LEU A 128 3.10 7.57 4.94
CA LEU A 128 4.02 6.91 5.87
C LEU A 128 3.26 6.07 6.92
N LEU A 129 2.14 6.59 7.45
CA LEU A 129 1.24 5.84 8.33
C LEU A 129 0.60 4.64 7.62
N GLY A 130 0.18 4.81 6.36
CA GLY A 130 -0.31 3.72 5.53
C GLY A 130 0.73 2.62 5.31
N GLY A 131 1.96 3.00 4.99
CA GLY A 131 3.07 2.06 4.79
C GLY A 131 3.42 1.31 6.08
N THR A 132 3.55 2.02 7.20
CA THR A 132 3.86 1.41 8.51
C THR A 132 2.73 0.51 9.01
N GLY A 133 1.47 0.95 8.89
CA GLY A 133 0.30 0.12 9.18
C GLY A 133 0.30 -1.18 8.37
N SER A 134 0.56 -1.10 7.06
CA SER A 134 0.63 -2.27 6.18
C SER A 134 1.77 -3.22 6.55
N TYR A 135 2.94 -2.68 6.88
CA TYR A 135 4.03 -3.52 7.38
C TYR A 135 3.66 -4.25 8.68
N LEU A 136 2.94 -3.58 9.59
CA LEU A 136 2.47 -4.19 10.84
C LEU A 136 1.43 -5.30 10.59
N GLY A 137 0.48 -5.08 9.68
CA GLY A 137 -0.51 -6.10 9.30
C GLY A 137 0.14 -7.34 8.69
N TYR A 138 1.15 -7.15 7.84
CA TYR A 138 1.97 -8.22 7.31
C TYR A 138 2.73 -8.99 8.40
N ALA A 139 3.38 -8.26 9.32
CA ALA A 139 4.13 -8.86 10.42
C ALA A 139 3.23 -9.70 11.34
N LEU A 140 2.00 -9.25 11.60
CA LEU A 140 1.02 -9.99 12.39
C LEU A 140 0.71 -11.36 11.77
N ILE A 141 0.46 -11.41 10.46
CA ILE A 141 0.15 -12.67 9.78
C ILE A 141 1.34 -13.64 9.80
N LEU A 142 2.56 -13.12 9.66
CA LEU A 142 3.75 -13.95 9.81
C LEU A 142 3.85 -14.55 11.21
N LEU A 143 3.52 -13.79 12.26
CA LEU A 143 3.52 -14.28 13.63
C LEU A 143 2.44 -15.35 13.84
N VAL A 144 1.23 -15.14 13.32
CA VAL A 144 0.14 -16.12 13.40
C VAL A 144 0.52 -17.42 12.67
N LYS A 145 1.13 -17.31 11.48
CA LYS A 145 1.55 -18.49 10.69
C LYS A 145 2.70 -19.27 11.33
N LYS A 146 3.54 -18.62 12.14
CA LYS A 146 4.65 -19.28 12.86
C LYS A 146 4.22 -19.97 14.15
N ARG A 147 3.02 -19.73 14.68
CA ARG A 147 2.56 -20.46 15.88
C ARG A 147 2.29 -21.93 15.54
N PRO A 148 2.88 -22.90 16.27
CA PRO A 148 2.44 -24.29 16.17
C PRO A 148 0.99 -24.39 16.67
N PRO A 149 0.16 -25.28 16.10
CA PRO A 149 -1.18 -25.52 16.62
C PRO A 149 -1.07 -26.00 18.07
N SER A 150 -1.65 -25.24 18.99
CA SER A 150 -1.80 -25.67 20.38
C SER A 150 -2.74 -26.87 20.40
N THR A 151 -2.17 -28.04 20.67
CA THR A 151 -2.90 -29.25 21.06
C THR A 151 -3.21 -29.17 22.55
#